data_AF-A0A7X9DRU6-F1
#
_entry.id   AF-A0A7X9DRU6-F1
#
_cell.length_a   1.000
_cell.length_b   1.000
_cell.length_c   1.000
_cell.angle_alpha   90.00
_cell.angle_beta   90.00
_cell.angle_gamma   90.00
#
_symmetry.space_group_name_H-M   'P 1'
#
loop_
_entity.id
_entity.type
_entity.pdbx_description
1 polymer ?
#
loop_
_entity_poly.entity_id
_entity_poly.type
_entity_poly.pdbx_seq_one_letter_code
_entity_poly.pdbx_strand_id
1 'polypeptide(L)'
;LSKMTEVISEPRPEMKPHTPRIVQIIIPKEMIGALIGPGGKIVQEIQNETDTTIVIEEVDSKGVVDVFADNKESIDAALKRINAIVAVPEVDKVYTGTVKSVTPFGAFVEILPGKEGLLHISEIEWRRLQSVEEVLKEGDQVEVKLIDYDQKSGKLKLSRKALLPRPPKK
;
A
#
# COMPACT_ATOMS: atom_id res chain seq x y z
N LEU A 1 -38.93 7.64 35.90
CA LEU A 1 -38.45 6.60 34.96
C LEU A 1 -38.74 6.91 33.48
N SER A 2 -39.04 8.16 33.07
CA SER A 2 -39.40 8.48 31.67
C SER A 2 -38.77 9.78 31.14
N LYS A 3 -37.61 10.17 31.66
CA LYS A 3 -36.82 11.33 31.17
C LYS A 3 -35.32 11.03 31.03
N MET A 4 -34.97 9.76 30.81
CA MET A 4 -33.58 9.33 30.59
C MET A 4 -33.35 8.70 29.20
N THR A 5 -34.37 8.67 28.34
CA THR A 5 -34.29 8.02 27.01
C THR A 5 -34.05 9.01 25.86
N GLU A 6 -33.96 10.31 26.12
CA GLU A 6 -33.85 11.35 25.06
C GLU A 6 -32.52 12.13 25.04
N VAL A 7 -31.52 11.81 25.87
CA VAL A 7 -30.29 12.63 25.97
C VAL A 7 -28.98 11.87 25.76
N ILE A 8 -29.01 10.73 25.04
CA ILE A 8 -27.78 10.14 24.48
C ILE A 8 -28.08 9.50 23.11
N SER A 9 -28.72 10.26 22.24
CA SER A 9 -28.69 9.99 20.80
C SER A 9 -27.29 10.31 20.30
N GLU A 10 -26.64 9.28 19.75
CA GLU A 10 -25.31 9.28 19.13
C GLU A 10 -24.13 9.25 20.14
N PRO A 11 -23.49 8.09 20.37
CA PRO A 11 -22.17 8.08 21.01
C PRO A 11 -21.26 8.95 20.15
N ARG A 12 -20.72 10.03 20.74
CA ARG A 12 -19.79 10.97 20.07
C ARG A 12 -18.83 10.17 19.15
N PRO A 13 -18.95 10.29 17.81
CA PRO A 13 -18.08 9.56 16.87
C PRO A 13 -16.62 10.02 16.94
N GLU A 14 -16.38 11.17 17.56
CA GLU A 14 -15.06 11.75 17.67
C GLU A 14 -14.44 11.41 19.02
N MET A 15 -13.88 10.19 19.08
CA MET A 15 -12.96 9.80 20.14
C MET A 15 -11.76 10.75 20.17
N LYS A 16 -11.46 11.29 21.35
CA LYS A 16 -10.37 12.25 21.60
C LYS A 16 -9.06 11.83 20.92
N PRO A 17 -8.27 12.79 20.38
CA PRO A 17 -7.04 12.53 19.60
C PRO A 17 -5.87 11.89 20.38
N HIS A 18 -6.00 11.74 21.70
CA HIS A 18 -4.96 11.26 22.62
C HIS A 18 -5.43 10.00 23.39
N THR A 19 -6.31 9.21 22.78
CA THR A 19 -6.71 7.92 23.37
C THR A 19 -5.73 6.88 22.84
N PRO A 20 -5.04 6.10 23.69
CA PRO A 20 -4.17 5.04 23.23
C PRO A 20 -4.98 4.09 22.36
N ARG A 21 -4.58 3.97 21.10
CA ARG A 21 -5.22 3.10 20.11
C ARG A 21 -4.30 1.93 19.88
N ILE A 22 -4.90 0.74 19.88
CA ILE A 22 -4.22 -0.50 19.52
C ILE A 22 -4.76 -0.87 18.15
N VAL A 23 -3.86 -0.98 17.18
CA VAL A 23 -4.20 -1.49 15.85
C VAL A 23 -3.43 -2.77 15.64
N GLN A 24 -4.18 -3.86 15.47
CA GLN A 24 -3.65 -5.17 15.17
C GLN A 24 -3.65 -5.37 13.65
N ILE A 25 -2.49 -5.70 13.09
CA ILE A 25 -2.33 -5.98 11.66
C ILE A 25 -1.80 -7.41 11.52
N ILE A 26 -2.45 -8.21 10.68
CA ILE A 26 -2.03 -9.58 10.40
C ILE A 26 -1.27 -9.58 9.09
N ILE A 27 0.00 -9.99 9.13
CA ILE A 27 0.90 -10.01 7.98
C ILE A 27 1.53 -11.40 7.82
N PRO A 28 1.86 -11.85 6.60
CA PRO A 28 2.51 -13.14 6.40
C PRO A 28 3.93 -13.12 6.99
N LYS A 29 4.39 -14.25 7.58
CA LYS A 29 5.70 -14.35 8.23
C LYS A 29 6.90 -14.03 7.32
N GLU A 30 6.72 -14.10 6.00
CA GLU A 30 7.77 -13.76 5.05
C GLU A 30 8.08 -12.25 5.08
N MET A 31 7.12 -11.41 5.45
CA MET A 31 7.28 -9.95 5.50
C MET A 31 7.66 -9.43 6.89
N ILE A 32 7.49 -10.21 7.96
CA ILE A 32 7.93 -9.79 9.32
C ILE A 32 9.45 -9.63 9.37
N GLY A 33 10.20 -10.49 8.69
CA GLY A 33 11.66 -10.43 8.67
C GLY A 33 12.18 -9.14 8.03
N ALA A 34 11.50 -8.66 6.99
CA ALA A 34 11.79 -7.38 6.34
C ALA A 34 11.39 -6.19 7.22
N LEU A 35 10.31 -6.30 7.98
CA LEU A 35 9.84 -5.24 8.90
C LEU A 35 10.74 -5.08 10.13
N ILE A 36 11.25 -6.18 10.68
CA ILE A 36 12.16 -6.19 11.83
C ILE A 36 13.57 -5.75 11.40
N GLY A 37 14.02 -6.22 10.23
CA GLY A 37 15.38 -6.02 9.73
C GLY A 37 16.42 -6.84 10.53
N PRO A 38 17.71 -6.80 10.14
CA PRO A 38 18.76 -7.54 10.84
C PRO A 38 18.90 -7.03 12.29
N GLY A 39 18.46 -7.84 13.25
CA GLY A 39 18.54 -7.55 14.68
C GLY A 39 17.50 -6.57 15.22
N GLY A 40 16.37 -6.36 14.52
CA GLY A 40 15.31 -5.45 15.01
C GLY A 40 15.59 -3.96 14.77
N LYS A 41 16.60 -3.64 13.98
CA LYS A 41 17.03 -2.25 13.74
C LYS A 41 15.94 -1.39 13.10
N ILE A 42 15.20 -1.94 12.13
CA ILE A 42 14.16 -1.19 11.39
C ILE A 42 12.97 -0.93 12.31
N VAL A 43 12.50 -1.94 13.04
CA VAL A 43 11.39 -1.76 13.98
C VAL A 43 11.79 -0.82 15.13
N GLN A 44 13.01 -0.88 15.66
CA GLN A 44 13.49 0.05 16.69
C GLN A 44 13.59 1.49 16.17
N GLU A 45 14.07 1.69 14.93
CA GLU A 45 14.15 3.02 14.31
C GLU A 45 12.75 3.61 14.13
N ILE A 46 11.78 2.82 13.68
CA ILE A 46 10.38 3.26 13.55
C ILE A 46 9.78 3.56 14.92
N GLN A 47 9.97 2.69 15.92
CA GLN A 47 9.48 2.94 17.28
C GLN A 47 10.05 4.23 17.87
N ASN A 48 11.35 4.50 17.65
CA ASN A 48 12.05 5.68 18.14
C ASN A 48 11.68 6.96 17.38
N GLU A 49 11.48 6.91 16.07
CA GLU A 49 11.13 8.09 15.27
C GLU A 49 9.64 8.46 15.41
N THR A 50 8.79 7.48 15.69
CA THR A 50 7.33 7.66 15.73
C THR A 50 6.76 7.67 17.16
N ASP A 51 7.59 7.49 18.19
CA ASP A 51 7.19 7.27 19.60
C ASP A 51 6.06 6.24 19.70
N THR A 52 6.25 5.07 19.07
CA THR A 52 5.25 3.99 19.08
C THR A 52 5.87 2.72 19.64
N THR A 53 5.05 1.88 20.28
CA THR A 53 5.47 0.53 20.67
C THR A 53 4.89 -0.46 19.66
N ILE A 54 5.75 -1.23 18.99
CA ILE A 54 5.35 -2.24 18.02
C ILE A 54 5.70 -3.60 18.63
N VAL A 55 4.68 -4.38 18.94
CA VAL A 55 4.83 -5.77 19.39
C VAL A 55 4.57 -6.68 18.19
N ILE A 56 5.48 -7.60 17.94
CA ILE A 56 5.37 -8.55 16.83
C ILE A 56 5.34 -9.94 17.43
N GLU A 57 4.21 -10.63 17.27
CA GLU A 57 4.02 -12.01 17.67
C GLU A 57 3.93 -12.90 16.43
N GLU A 58 4.66 -14.02 16.43
CA GLU A 58 4.52 -15.04 15.39
C GLU A 58 3.58 -16.13 15.89
N VAL A 59 2.39 -16.21 15.30
CA VAL A 59 1.37 -17.22 15.65
C VAL A 59 0.89 -17.90 14.37
N ASP A 60 0.96 -19.23 14.30
CA ASP A 60 0.43 -20.06 13.20
C ASP A 60 0.89 -19.64 11.78
N SER A 61 2.19 -19.39 11.60
CA SER A 61 2.78 -18.92 10.32
C SER A 61 2.27 -17.54 9.83
N LYS A 62 1.61 -16.77 10.69
CA LYS A 62 1.24 -15.37 10.48
C LYS A 62 1.91 -14.52 11.54
N GLY A 63 2.45 -13.38 11.14
CA GLY A 63 2.92 -12.34 12.04
C GLY A 63 1.75 -11.46 12.44
N VAL A 64 1.42 -11.42 13.72
CA VAL A 64 0.53 -10.44 14.30
C VAL A 64 1.40 -9.27 14.75
N VAL A 65 1.11 -8.09 14.22
CA VAL A 65 1.80 -6.85 14.59
C VAL A 65 0.80 -5.97 15.33
N ASP A 66 1.04 -5.77 16.61
CA ASP A 66 0.27 -4.88 17.48
C ASP A 66 1.02 -3.56 17.63
N VAL A 67 0.41 -2.49 17.12
CA VAL A 67 0.96 -1.14 17.20
C VAL A 67 0.21 -0.37 18.27
N PHE A 68 0.96 0.06 19.28
CA PHE A 68 0.49 0.90 20.38
C PHE A 68 1.04 2.31 20.19
N ALA A 69 0.15 3.29 20.14
CA ALA A 69 0.51 4.71 20.07
C ALA A 69 -0.42 5.53 20.97
N ASP A 70 0.13 6.53 21.66
CA ASP A 70 -0.62 7.48 22.50
C ASP A 70 -1.18 8.67 21.71
N ASN A 71 -0.62 8.97 20.53
CA ASN A 71 -1.03 10.09 19.67
C ASN A 71 -1.67 9.66 18.34
N LYS A 72 -2.67 10.43 17.88
CA LYS A 72 -3.29 10.27 16.55
C LYS A 72 -2.30 10.48 15.39
N GLU A 73 -1.30 11.34 15.57
CA GLU A 73 -0.24 11.57 14.57
C GLU A 73 0.75 10.40 14.52
N SER A 74 1.18 9.90 15.68
CA SER A 74 2.07 8.74 15.76
C SER A 74 1.43 7.49 15.15
N ILE A 75 0.13 7.26 15.40
CA ILE A 75 -0.54 6.10 14.79
C ILE A 75 -0.71 6.27 13.28
N ASP A 76 -1.01 7.46 12.78
CA ASP A 76 -1.10 7.71 11.33
C ASP A 76 0.28 7.52 10.68
N ALA A 77 1.34 8.08 11.27
CA ALA A 77 2.70 7.95 10.79
C ALA A 77 3.20 6.49 10.84
N ALA A 78 2.95 5.77 11.94
CA ALA A 78 3.33 4.36 12.09
C ALA A 78 2.53 3.48 11.14
N LEU A 79 1.22 3.71 11.01
CA LEU A 79 0.37 2.97 10.09
C LEU A 79 0.76 3.25 8.65
N LYS A 80 1.15 4.48 8.30
CA LYS A 80 1.69 4.83 6.98
C LYS A 80 3.07 4.20 6.73
N ARG A 81 3.93 4.10 7.75
CA ARG A 81 5.25 3.43 7.67
C ARG A 81 5.10 1.92 7.48
N ILE A 82 4.27 1.29 8.32
CA ILE A 82 3.98 -0.15 8.27
C ILE A 82 3.25 -0.47 6.98
N ASN A 83 2.28 0.37 6.57
CA ASN A 83 1.67 0.21 5.27
C ASN A 83 2.70 0.41 4.16
N ALA A 84 3.65 1.35 4.22
CA ALA A 84 4.68 1.48 3.18
C ALA A 84 5.60 0.24 3.07
N ILE A 85 5.98 -0.36 4.20
CA ILE A 85 6.86 -1.55 4.24
C ILE A 85 6.10 -2.82 3.85
N VAL A 86 4.86 -2.94 4.32
CA VAL A 86 4.03 -4.14 4.16
C VAL A 86 3.03 -3.99 3.01
N ALA A 87 2.98 -2.85 2.31
CA ALA A 87 1.97 -2.51 1.30
C ALA A 87 1.91 -3.60 0.25
N VAL A 88 1.02 -4.57 0.46
CA VAL A 88 0.58 -5.49 -0.57
C VAL A 88 -0.23 -4.60 -1.49
N PRO A 89 0.28 -4.29 -2.70
CA PRO A 89 -0.46 -3.43 -3.58
C PRO A 89 -1.73 -4.20 -3.96
N GLU A 90 -2.87 -3.56 -3.75
CA GLU A 90 -4.16 -4.20 -3.95
C GLU A 90 -4.39 -4.37 -5.44
N VAL A 91 -4.73 -5.59 -5.86
CA VAL A 91 -5.20 -5.85 -7.22
C VAL A 91 -6.44 -5.01 -7.49
N ASP A 92 -6.56 -4.52 -8.72
CA ASP A 92 -7.60 -3.63 -9.20
C ASP A 92 -7.52 -2.16 -8.73
N LYS A 93 -6.48 -1.77 -7.98
CA LYS A 93 -6.28 -0.36 -7.59
C LYS A 93 -5.43 0.40 -8.60
N VAL A 94 -5.72 1.69 -8.74
CA VAL A 94 -4.92 2.62 -9.55
C VAL A 94 -3.77 3.14 -8.71
N TYR A 95 -2.56 3.09 -9.26
CA TYR A 95 -1.36 3.65 -8.68
C TYR A 95 -0.70 4.59 -9.68
N THR A 96 -0.14 5.69 -9.20
CA THR A 96 0.76 6.54 -9.98
C THR A 96 2.17 6.00 -9.79
N GLY A 97 2.78 5.50 -10.85
CA GLY A 97 4.14 4.96 -10.83
C GLY A 97 5.06 5.70 -11.78
N THR A 98 6.35 5.64 -11.49
CA THR A 98 7.39 6.26 -12.32
C THR A 98 8.04 5.20 -13.21
N VAL A 99 8.13 5.48 -14.51
CA VAL A 99 8.80 4.59 -15.46
C VAL A 99 10.30 4.58 -15.14
N LYS A 100 10.84 3.40 -14.80
CA LYS A 100 12.26 3.24 -14.48
C LYS A 100 13.08 2.82 -15.69
N SER A 101 12.49 1.99 -16.55
CA SER A 101 13.13 1.53 -17.79
C SER A 101 12.08 1.11 -18.82
N VAL A 102 12.37 1.31 -20.10
CA VAL A 102 11.46 1.01 -21.20
C VAL A 102 12.10 -0.05 -22.10
N THR A 103 11.31 -1.04 -22.54
CA THR A 103 11.74 -2.08 -23.47
C THR A 103 10.79 -2.12 -24.68
N PRO A 104 11.20 -2.68 -25.83
CA PRO A 104 10.34 -2.75 -27.01
C PRO A 104 9.06 -3.58 -26.82
N PHE A 105 8.98 -4.42 -25.77
CA PHE A 105 7.81 -5.23 -25.42
C PHE A 105 7.09 -4.78 -24.13
N GLY A 106 7.55 -3.71 -23.46
CA GLY A 106 6.87 -3.17 -22.28
C GLY A 106 7.62 -2.04 -21.58
N ALA A 107 7.14 -1.61 -20.43
CA ALA A 107 7.82 -0.63 -19.58
C ALA A 107 7.83 -1.12 -18.14
N PHE A 108 8.96 -0.96 -17.46
CA PHE A 108 9.07 -1.17 -16.02
C PHE A 108 8.67 0.12 -15.30
N VAL A 109 7.59 0.04 -14.54
CA VAL A 109 7.03 1.16 -13.78
C VAL A 109 7.09 0.83 -12.30
N GLU A 110 7.75 1.68 -11.53
CA GLU A 110 7.86 1.57 -10.08
C GLU A 110 6.68 2.34 -9.45
N ILE A 111 5.75 1.61 -8.81
CA ILE A 111 4.59 2.22 -8.13
C ILE A 111 4.87 2.50 -6.66
N LEU A 112 5.77 1.72 -6.06
CA LEU A 112 6.14 1.78 -4.64
C LEU A 112 7.61 1.36 -4.50
N PRO A 113 8.34 1.86 -3.48
CA PRO A 113 9.73 1.49 -3.26
C PRO A 113 9.86 -0.02 -3.06
N GLY A 114 10.60 -0.69 -3.95
CA GLY A 114 10.78 -2.14 -3.94
C GLY A 114 9.67 -2.94 -4.64
N LYS A 115 8.68 -2.27 -5.28
CA LYS A 115 7.67 -2.94 -6.10
C LYS A 115 7.65 -2.38 -7.52
N GLU A 116 8.23 -3.16 -8.42
CA GLU A 116 8.33 -2.85 -9.84
C GLU A 116 7.27 -3.63 -10.60
N GLY A 117 6.60 -2.95 -11.53
CA GLY A 117 5.60 -3.55 -12.38
C GLY A 117 5.97 -3.53 -13.84
N LEU A 118 5.64 -4.60 -14.55
CA LEU A 118 5.75 -4.68 -16.00
C LEU A 118 4.43 -4.22 -16.62
N LEU A 119 4.49 -3.13 -17.37
CA LEU A 119 3.42 -2.65 -18.24
C LEU A 119 3.66 -3.20 -19.65
N HIS A 120 2.80 -4.10 -20.11
CA HIS A 120 2.95 -4.71 -21.43
C HIS A 120 2.50 -3.75 -22.56
N ILE A 121 3.09 -3.80 -23.76
CA ILE A 121 2.73 -2.88 -24.87
C ILE A 121 1.23 -2.86 -25.18
N SER A 122 0.60 -4.02 -25.08
CA SER A 122 -0.84 -4.24 -25.37
C SER A 122 -1.78 -3.61 -24.33
N GLU A 123 -1.22 -3.26 -23.18
CA GLU A 123 -1.90 -2.70 -22.00
C GLU A 123 -1.68 -1.18 -21.86
N ILE A 124 -0.87 -0.56 -22.73
CA ILE A 124 -0.61 0.89 -22.73
C ILE A 124 -1.76 1.65 -23.36
N GLU A 125 -2.23 1.24 -24.55
CA GLU A 125 -3.27 1.93 -25.29
C GLU A 125 -4.11 0.96 -26.14
N TRP A 126 -5.33 1.35 -26.52
CA TRP A 126 -6.18 0.56 -27.44
C TRP A 126 -5.70 0.59 -28.90
N ARG A 127 -4.74 1.46 -29.23
CA ARG A 127 -4.10 1.53 -30.54
C ARG A 127 -2.90 0.58 -30.62
N ARG A 128 -2.62 0.04 -31.81
CA ARG A 128 -1.34 -0.63 -32.08
C ARG A 128 -0.23 0.42 -32.06
N LEU A 129 0.55 0.46 -30.99
CA LEU A 129 1.79 1.21 -30.93
C LEU A 129 2.91 0.37 -31.57
N GLN A 130 3.75 0.99 -32.41
CA GLN A 130 4.92 0.32 -33.00
C GLN A 130 6.09 0.24 -32.01
N SER A 131 6.25 1.27 -31.15
CA SER A 131 7.29 1.34 -30.14
C SER A 131 6.75 1.95 -28.84
N VAL A 132 7.13 1.37 -27.70
CA VAL A 132 6.77 1.87 -26.36
C VAL A 132 7.49 3.18 -26.03
N GLU A 133 8.72 3.31 -26.53
CA GLU A 133 9.64 4.43 -26.27
C GLU A 133 9.14 5.78 -26.81
N GLU A 134 8.20 5.78 -27.76
CA GLU A 134 7.58 7.01 -28.28
C GLU A 134 6.49 7.54 -27.34
N VAL A 135 5.90 6.68 -26.51
CA VAL A 135 4.73 7.01 -25.67
C VAL A 135 5.09 7.05 -24.18
N LEU A 136 6.06 6.25 -23.76
CA LEU A 136 6.57 6.18 -22.40
C LEU A 136 8.06 6.48 -22.43
N LYS A 137 8.47 7.47 -21.65
CA LYS A 137 9.87 7.81 -21.41
C LYS A 137 10.30 7.36 -20.03
N GLU A 138 11.58 7.03 -19.90
CA GLU A 138 12.20 6.83 -18.59
C GLU A 138 12.06 8.09 -17.74
N GLY A 139 11.58 7.94 -16.51
CA GLY A 139 11.28 9.03 -15.58
C GLY A 139 9.86 9.60 -15.69
N ASP A 140 9.05 9.18 -16.66
CA ASP A 140 7.68 9.67 -16.78
C ASP A 140 6.77 9.11 -15.69
N GLN A 141 5.87 9.94 -15.16
CA GLN A 141 4.86 9.49 -14.19
C GLN A 141 3.61 9.03 -14.91
N VAL A 142 3.26 7.77 -14.74
CA VAL A 142 2.08 7.16 -15.36
C VAL A 142 1.16 6.55 -14.33
N GLU A 143 -0.12 6.83 -14.50
CA GLU A 143 -1.16 6.11 -13.79
C GLU A 143 -1.35 4.73 -14.42
N VAL A 144 -1.30 3.72 -13.58
CA VAL A 144 -1.40 2.31 -13.96
C VAL A 144 -2.30 1.59 -12.96
N LYS A 145 -3.15 0.71 -13.47
CA LYS A 145 -3.94 -0.20 -12.65
C LYS A 145 -3.15 -1.48 -12.42
N LEU A 146 -3.11 -1.93 -11.17
CA LEU A 146 -2.55 -3.23 -10.85
C LEU A 146 -3.55 -4.31 -11.24
N ILE A 147 -3.18 -5.17 -12.19
CA ILE A 147 -4.01 -6.30 -12.62
C ILE A 147 -3.73 -7.54 -11.79
N ASP A 148 -2.45 -7.78 -11.51
CA ASP A 148 -1.99 -9.02 -10.88
C ASP A 148 -0.74 -8.72 -10.05
N TYR A 149 -0.65 -9.34 -8.87
CA TYR A 149 0.49 -9.20 -7.97
C TYR A 149 1.10 -10.57 -7.70
N ASP A 150 2.32 -10.78 -8.20
CA ASP A 150 3.10 -11.97 -7.87
C ASP A 150 3.94 -11.70 -6.60
N GLN A 151 3.45 -12.19 -5.46
CA GLN A 151 4.11 -12.07 -4.16
C GLN A 151 5.51 -12.71 -4.12
N LYS A 152 5.79 -13.69 -4.99
CA LYS A 152 7.06 -14.43 -5.00
C LYS A 152 8.17 -13.73 -5.77
N SER A 153 7.84 -13.09 -6.90
CA SER A 153 8.83 -12.40 -7.73
C SER A 153 8.91 -10.90 -7.46
N GLY A 154 7.98 -10.34 -6.66
CA GLY A 154 7.86 -8.89 -6.47
C GLY A 154 7.44 -8.13 -7.73
N LYS A 155 7.07 -8.87 -8.79
CA LYS A 155 6.68 -8.33 -10.10
C LYS A 155 5.18 -8.06 -10.09
N LEU A 156 4.82 -6.85 -10.47
CA LEU A 156 3.43 -6.43 -10.64
C LEU A 156 3.07 -6.48 -12.12
N LYS A 157 1.88 -6.94 -12.49
CA LYS A 157 1.36 -6.68 -13.84
C LYS A 157 0.52 -5.43 -13.80
N LEU A 158 0.91 -4.48 -14.63
CA LEU A 158 0.29 -3.17 -14.71
C LEU A 158 -0.45 -3.03 -16.03
N SER A 159 -1.56 -2.30 -15.97
CA SER A 159 -2.36 -1.94 -17.13
C SER A 159 -2.72 -0.46 -17.11
N ARG A 160 -2.42 0.25 -18.19
CA ARG A 160 -2.87 1.63 -18.39
C ARG A 160 -4.26 1.66 -19.03
N LYS A 161 -4.64 0.63 -19.79
CA LYS A 161 -5.97 0.49 -20.41
C LYS A 161 -7.12 0.55 -19.42
N ALA A 162 -6.92 0.03 -18.22
CA ALA A 162 -7.98 -0.05 -17.23
C ALA A 162 -8.33 1.31 -16.58
N LEU A 163 -7.54 2.36 -16.86
CA LEU A 163 -7.83 3.75 -16.51
C LEU A 163 -8.65 4.50 -17.55
N LEU A 164 -8.76 3.97 -18.78
CA LEU A 164 -9.65 4.57 -19.76
C LEU A 164 -11.10 4.27 -19.34
N PRO A 165 -11.93 5.30 -19.11
CA PRO A 165 -13.31 5.11 -18.69
C PRO A 165 -14.01 4.23 -19.72
N ARG A 166 -14.69 3.18 -19.25
CA ARG A 166 -15.65 2.45 -20.08
C ARG A 166 -16.56 3.50 -20.72
N PRO A 167 -16.64 3.60 -22.07
CA PRO A 167 -17.70 4.40 -22.67
C PRO A 167 -19.04 3.88 -22.15
N PRO A 168 -20.00 4.78 -21.85
CA PRO A 168 -21.21 4.44 -21.11
C PRO A 168 -21.92 3.25 -21.76
N LYS A 169 -22.36 2.29 -20.94
CA LYS A 169 -23.27 1.23 -21.37
C LYS A 169 -24.51 1.92 -21.95
N LYS A 170 -24.71 1.72 -23.24
CA LYS A 170 -25.91 2.11 -24.00
C LYS A 170 -27.14 1.37 -23.48
#